data_AF-A0A1Y5DI22-F1
#
_entry.id   AF-A0A1Y5DI22-F1
#
_cell.length_a   1.000
_cell.length_b   1.000
_cell.length_c   1.000
_cell.angle_alpha   90.00
_cell.angle_beta   90.00
_cell.angle_gamma   90.00
#
_symmetry.space_group_name_H-M   'P 1'
#
loop_
_entity.id
_entity.type
_entity.pdbx_description
1 polymer ?
#
loop_
_entity_poly.entity_id
_entity_poly.type
_entity_poly.pdbx_seq_one_letter_code
_entity_poly.pdbx_strand_id
1 'polypeptide(L)'
;MFWLTLTLGVLVYPTYQAALIFYIASTISGNTLSREECYKLSVKPWLPLMLLTVISTGAVMAGLMLFILPALFVMARLAFSEFYCVLNNKNPIASFSASWEATKEKQWVIFGGGMAIFFVSVAPLWGLDKLASLMGINNPVIAFILGTLETLFMVPLTIFGYRVFTLNQSALNK
;
A
#
# COMPACT_ATOMS: atom_id res chain seq x y z
N MET A 1 10.34 -5.30 -22.94
CA MET A 1 10.72 -4.84 -21.59
C MET A 1 9.49 -4.59 -20.71
N PHE A 2 8.49 -3.83 -21.16
CA PHE A 2 7.26 -3.51 -20.40
C PHE A 2 6.53 -4.71 -19.77
N TRP A 3 6.29 -5.78 -20.53
CA TRP A 3 5.59 -6.96 -20.01
C TRP A 3 6.36 -7.69 -18.91
N LEU A 4 7.70 -7.69 -18.99
CA LEU A 4 8.55 -8.31 -17.97
C LEU A 4 8.52 -7.51 -16.66
N THR A 5 8.58 -6.18 -16.74
CA THR A 5 8.48 -5.32 -15.57
C THR A 5 7.12 -5.42 -14.90
N LEU A 6 6.05 -5.54 -15.69
CA LEU A 6 4.69 -5.69 -15.19
C LEU A 6 4.51 -7.02 -14.46
N THR A 7 4.92 -8.14 -15.07
CA THR A 7 4.77 -9.47 -14.47
C THR A 7 5.58 -9.60 -13.19
N LEU A 8 6.83 -9.11 -13.18
CA LEU A 8 7.66 -9.09 -11.98
C LEU A 8 7.03 -8.23 -10.88
N GLY A 9 6.51 -7.05 -11.21
CA GLY A 9 5.83 -6.18 -10.24
C GLY A 9 4.64 -6.86 -9.56
N VAL A 10 3.76 -7.50 -10.35
CA VAL A 10 2.58 -8.20 -9.83
C VAL A 10 2.94 -9.38 -8.93
N LEU A 11 4.04 -10.09 -9.23
CA LEU A 11 4.47 -11.24 -8.44
C LEU A 11 5.20 -10.84 -7.14
N VAL A 12 6.01 -9.78 -7.21
CA VAL A 12 6.84 -9.31 -6.09
C VAL A 12 6.03 -8.49 -5.09
N TYR A 13 5.09 -7.66 -5.57
CA TYR A 13 4.33 -6.75 -4.71
C TYR A 13 3.61 -7.44 -3.55
N PRO A 14 2.82 -8.53 -3.74
CA PRO A 14 2.09 -9.16 -2.64
C PRO A 14 3.03 -9.73 -1.56
N THR A 15 4.17 -10.30 -1.99
CA THR A 15 5.20 -10.83 -1.07
C THR A 15 5.81 -9.71 -0.24
N TYR A 16 6.24 -8.64 -0.89
CA TYR A 16 6.80 -7.46 -0.23
C TYR A 16 5.80 -6.84 0.75
N GLN A 17 4.58 -6.60 0.28
CA GLN A 17 3.55 -5.89 1.03
C GLN A 17 3.07 -6.70 2.24
N ALA A 18 2.83 -8.01 2.09
CA ALA A 18 2.44 -8.86 3.21
C ALA A 18 3.57 -8.99 4.25
N ALA A 19 4.82 -9.16 3.81
CA ALA A 19 5.97 -9.21 4.72
C ALA A 19 6.14 -7.89 5.47
N LEU A 20 5.98 -6.75 4.80
CA LEU A 20 6.01 -5.42 5.42
C LEU A 20 4.90 -5.27 6.47
N ILE A 21 3.68 -5.70 6.16
CA ILE A 21 2.55 -5.65 7.10
C ILE A 21 2.82 -6.53 8.33
N PHE A 22 3.30 -7.76 8.16
CA PHE A 22 3.68 -8.62 9.29
C PHE A 22 4.82 -8.03 10.13
N TYR A 23 5.82 -7.41 9.49
CA TYR A 23 6.92 -6.74 10.17
C TYR A 23 6.44 -5.54 11.00
N ILE A 24 5.59 -4.69 10.43
CA ILE A 24 5.01 -3.55 11.14
C ILE A 24 4.16 -4.02 12.32
N ALA A 25 3.32 -5.05 12.10
CA ALA A 25 2.44 -5.58 13.13
C ALA A 25 3.22 -6.22 14.29
N SER A 26 4.25 -7.00 13.99
CA SER A 26 5.13 -7.63 14.99
C SER A 26 5.92 -6.61 15.80
N THR A 27 6.46 -5.58 15.14
CA THR A 27 7.21 -4.51 15.81
C THR A 27 6.33 -3.71 16.77
N ILE A 28 5.08 -3.42 16.38
CA ILE A 28 4.16 -2.62 17.21
C ILE A 28 3.53 -3.44 18.34
N SER A 29 3.31 -4.74 18.14
CA SER A 29 2.75 -5.64 19.16
C SER A 29 3.77 -6.16 20.18
N GLY A 30 5.07 -5.90 19.98
CA GLY A 30 6.14 -6.34 20.88
C GLY A 30 6.61 -7.79 20.66
N ASN A 31 5.93 -8.56 19.80
CA ASN A 31 6.38 -9.89 19.37
C ASN A 31 7.22 -9.76 18.11
N THR A 32 8.53 -9.52 18.23
CA THR A 32 9.41 -9.28 17.08
C THR A 32 9.60 -10.55 16.24
N LEU A 33 8.92 -10.61 15.10
CA LEU A 33 9.19 -11.62 14.08
C LEU A 33 10.52 -11.31 13.41
N SER A 34 11.32 -12.34 13.15
CA SER A 34 12.47 -12.21 12.29
C SER A 34 12.05 -11.89 10.85
N ARG A 35 12.98 -11.33 10.07
CA ARG A 35 12.74 -10.97 8.66
C ARG A 35 12.32 -12.20 7.85
N GLU A 36 12.98 -13.33 8.10
CA GLU A 36 12.68 -14.60 7.43
C GLU A 36 11.27 -15.09 7.75
N GLU A 37 10.83 -14.97 9.00
CA GLU A 37 9.47 -15.35 9.40
C GLU A 37 8.41 -14.50 8.71
N CYS A 38 8.65 -13.18 8.59
CA CYS A 38 7.72 -12.29 7.87
C CYS A 38 7.55 -12.72 6.40
N TYR A 39 8.65 -13.08 5.72
CA TYR A 39 8.58 -13.59 4.36
C TYR A 39 7.93 -14.98 4.27
N LYS A 40 8.19 -15.89 5.21
CA LYS A 40 7.51 -17.20 5.27
C LYS A 40 6.00 -17.04 5.44
N LEU A 41 5.57 -16.13 6.32
CA LEU A 41 4.16 -15.85 6.55
C LEU A 41 3.48 -15.18 5.35
N SER A 42 4.23 -14.41 4.53
CA SER A 42 3.71 -13.73 3.34
C SER A 42 3.18 -14.68 2.25
N VAL A 43 3.59 -15.94 2.25
CA VAL A 43 3.15 -16.95 1.26
C VAL A 43 1.63 -17.20 1.36
N LYS A 44 1.09 -17.22 2.57
CA LYS A 44 -0.34 -17.53 2.80
C LYS A 44 -1.28 -16.47 2.20
N PRO A 45 -1.13 -15.17 2.48
CA PRO A 45 -1.97 -14.15 1.88
C PRO A 45 -1.58 -13.78 0.44
N TRP A 46 -0.56 -14.40 -0.16
CA TRP A 46 -0.02 -13.98 -1.46
C TRP A 46 -1.08 -13.88 -2.57
N LEU A 47 -1.82 -14.97 -2.83
CA LEU A 47 -2.84 -15.00 -3.87
C LEU A 47 -4.05 -14.09 -3.54
N PRO A 48 -4.63 -14.14 -2.32
CA PRO A 48 -5.67 -13.20 -1.92
C PRO A 48 -5.26 -11.72 -2.06
N LEU A 49 -4.04 -11.37 -1.65
CA LEU A 49 -3.55 -10.00 -1.71
C LEU A 49 -3.32 -9.54 -3.15
N MET A 50 -2.80 -10.42 -4.01
CA MET A 50 -2.68 -10.15 -5.45
C MET A 50 -4.06 -9.84 -6.07
N LEU A 51 -5.06 -10.69 -5.82
CA LEU A 51 -6.41 -10.48 -6.33
C LEU A 51 -7.05 -9.22 -5.76
N LEU A 52 -6.86 -8.94 -4.47
CA LEU A 52 -7.33 -7.71 -3.83
C LEU A 52 -6.70 -6.48 -4.47
N THR A 53 -5.40 -6.52 -4.79
CA THR A 53 -4.69 -5.43 -5.46
C THR A 53 -5.29 -5.16 -6.83
N VAL A 54 -5.59 -6.20 -7.62
CA VAL A 54 -6.25 -6.06 -8.92
C VAL A 54 -7.65 -5.43 -8.78
N ILE A 55 -8.46 -5.91 -7.84
CA ILE A 55 -9.80 -5.37 -7.59
C ILE A 55 -9.73 -3.90 -7.15
N SER A 56 -8.83 -3.59 -6.22
CA SER A 56 -8.66 -2.24 -5.67
C SER A 56 -8.17 -1.28 -6.75
N THR A 57 -7.21 -1.70 -7.58
CA THR A 57 -6.72 -0.91 -8.71
C THR A 57 -7.85 -0.65 -9.71
N GLY A 58 -8.65 -1.67 -10.04
CA GLY A 58 -9.82 -1.51 -10.91
C GLY A 58 -10.85 -0.52 -10.34
N ALA A 59 -11.12 -0.57 -9.03
CA ALA A 59 -12.03 0.37 -8.37
C ALA A 59 -11.50 1.82 -8.39
N VAL A 60 -10.20 2.01 -8.15
CA VAL A 60 -9.55 3.32 -8.22
C VAL A 60 -9.56 3.86 -9.65
N MET A 61 -9.27 3.03 -10.65
CA MET A 61 -9.34 3.39 -12.06
C MET A 61 -10.75 3.79 -12.49
N ALA A 62 -11.77 3.04 -12.07
CA ALA A 62 -13.17 3.38 -12.31
C ALA A 62 -13.54 4.72 -11.65
N GLY A 63 -13.07 4.97 -10.42
CA GLY A 63 -13.18 6.27 -9.77
C GLY A 63 -12.55 7.39 -10.60
N LEU A 64 -11.35 7.15 -11.13
CA LEU A 64 -10.61 8.14 -11.92
C LEU A 64 -11.30 8.49 -13.24
N MET A 65 -11.94 7.51 -13.88
CA MET A 65 -12.75 7.72 -15.09
C MET A 65 -13.95 8.63 -14.83
N LEU A 66 -14.50 8.62 -13.61
CA LEU A 66 -15.59 9.51 -13.22
C LEU A 66 -15.08 10.91 -12.88
N PHE A 67 -14.03 11.00 -12.04
CA PHE A 67 -13.24 12.21 -11.78
C PHE A 67 -12.07 11.90 -10.81
N ILE A 68 -11.21 12.87 -10.50
CA ILE A 68 -10.16 12.69 -9.50
C ILE A 68 -10.74 12.46 -8.09
N LEU A 69 -11.80 13.19 -7.72
CA LEU A 69 -12.39 13.12 -6.37
C LEU A 69 -12.95 11.73 -6.00
N PRO A 70 -13.71 11.03 -6.86
CA PRO A 70 -14.12 9.65 -6.63
C PRO A 70 -12.94 8.68 -6.47
N ALA A 71 -11.87 8.83 -7.25
CA ALA A 71 -10.67 7.98 -7.11
C ALA A 71 -10.02 8.15 -5.73
N LEU A 72 -9.84 9.40 -5.29
CA LEU A 72 -9.31 9.75 -3.98
C LEU A 72 -10.19 9.20 -2.85
N PHE A 73 -11.51 9.31 -3.01
CA PHE A 73 -12.49 8.75 -2.08
C PHE A 73 -12.34 7.23 -1.94
N VAL A 74 -12.26 6.51 -3.06
CA VAL A 74 -12.07 5.05 -3.08
C VAL A 74 -10.73 4.67 -2.45
N MET A 75 -9.63 5.36 -2.75
CA MET A 75 -8.33 5.08 -2.12
C MET A 75 -8.37 5.21 -0.60
N ALA A 76 -8.99 6.28 -0.08
CA ALA A 76 -9.14 6.45 1.36
C ALA A 76 -10.01 5.34 1.99
N ARG A 77 -11.02 4.86 1.28
CA ARG A 77 -11.87 3.74 1.73
C ARG A 77 -11.18 2.38 1.72
N LEU A 78 -10.20 2.20 0.85
CA LEU A 78 -9.46 0.95 0.68
C LEU A 78 -8.14 0.88 1.45
N ALA A 79 -7.80 1.95 2.19
CA ALA A 79 -6.55 2.05 2.94
C ALA A 79 -6.32 0.92 3.97
N PHE A 80 -7.37 0.21 4.41
CA PHE A 80 -7.26 -0.90 5.36
C PHE A 80 -7.45 -2.28 4.73
N SER A 81 -7.72 -2.35 3.43
CA SER A 81 -8.11 -3.60 2.77
C SER A 81 -6.98 -4.64 2.83
N GLU A 82 -5.75 -4.22 2.59
CA GLU A 82 -4.57 -5.09 2.66
C GLU A 82 -4.32 -5.60 4.08
N PHE A 83 -4.56 -4.79 5.12
CA PHE A 83 -4.42 -5.22 6.52
C PHE A 83 -5.44 -6.31 6.87
N TYR A 84 -6.70 -6.14 6.46
CA TYR A 84 -7.72 -7.18 6.64
C TYR A 84 -7.39 -8.47 5.87
N CYS A 85 -6.84 -8.35 4.67
CA CYS A 85 -6.43 -9.50 3.87
C CYS A 85 -5.28 -10.27 4.54
N VAL A 86 -4.24 -9.56 4.98
CA VAL A 86 -3.00 -10.15 5.50
C VAL A 86 -3.15 -10.60 6.94
N LEU A 87 -3.65 -9.75 7.82
CA LEU A 87 -3.67 -10.00 9.27
C LEU A 87 -4.92 -10.79 9.70
N ASN A 88 -6.06 -10.52 9.07
CA ASN A 88 -7.32 -11.20 9.39
C ASN A 88 -7.65 -12.36 8.44
N ASN A 89 -6.75 -12.69 7.50
CA ASN A 89 -6.93 -13.77 6.51
C ASN A 89 -8.28 -13.68 5.75
N LYS A 90 -8.81 -12.47 5.55
CA LYS A 90 -10.06 -12.28 4.81
C LYS A 90 -9.82 -12.49 3.31
N ASN A 91 -10.81 -13.04 2.61
CA ASN A 91 -10.77 -13.12 1.15
C ASN A 91 -10.81 -11.69 0.52
N PRO A 92 -10.49 -11.52 -0.77
CA PRO A 92 -10.36 -10.19 -1.37
C PRO A 92 -11.61 -9.31 -1.23
N ILE A 93 -12.79 -9.87 -1.52
CA ILE A 93 -14.06 -9.14 -1.48
C ILE A 93 -14.43 -8.77 -0.03
N ALA A 94 -14.23 -9.70 0.91
CA ALA A 94 -14.48 -9.45 2.33
C ALA A 94 -13.49 -8.43 2.91
N SER A 95 -12.24 -8.40 2.44
CA SER A 95 -11.22 -7.41 2.84
C SER A 95 -11.58 -6.02 2.34
N PHE A 96 -12.02 -5.93 1.08
CA PHE A 96 -12.51 -4.69 0.48
C PHE A 96 -13.69 -4.13 1.28
N SER A 97 -14.72 -4.94 1.51
CA SER A 97 -15.92 -4.54 2.25
C SER A 97 -15.61 -4.16 3.70
N ALA A 98 -14.75 -4.93 4.39
CA ALA A 98 -14.33 -4.62 5.75
C ALA A 98 -13.57 -3.28 5.84
N SER A 99 -12.69 -3.01 4.88
CA SER A 99 -12.03 -1.71 4.78
C SER A 99 -13.02 -0.58 4.55
N TRP A 100 -13.98 -0.78 3.65
CA TRP A 100 -14.96 0.24 3.30
C TRP A 100 -15.77 0.73 4.50
N GLU A 101 -16.19 -0.19 5.35
CA GLU A 101 -16.92 0.12 6.59
C GLU A 101 -15.98 0.71 7.66
N ALA A 102 -14.82 0.08 7.90
CA ALA A 102 -13.89 0.50 8.95
C ALA A 102 -13.29 1.91 8.73
N THR A 103 -13.25 2.37 7.48
CA THR A 103 -12.72 3.69 7.12
C THR A 103 -13.78 4.80 7.14
N LYS A 104 -15.07 4.48 7.31
CA LYS A 104 -16.18 5.43 7.17
C LYS A 104 -16.06 6.68 8.06
N GLU A 105 -15.69 6.48 9.31
CA GLU A 105 -15.57 7.57 10.29
C GLU A 105 -14.22 8.29 10.22
N LYS A 106 -13.20 7.62 9.67
CA LYS A 106 -11.80 8.10 9.66
C LYS A 106 -11.33 8.55 8.29
N GLN A 107 -12.22 8.58 7.31
CA GLN A 107 -11.87 8.81 5.92
C GLN A 107 -11.06 10.10 5.73
N TRP A 108 -11.43 11.17 6.44
CA TRP A 108 -10.71 12.45 6.38
C TRP A 108 -9.34 12.40 7.05
N VAL A 109 -9.18 11.64 8.12
CA VAL A 109 -7.89 11.43 8.79
C VAL A 109 -6.96 10.63 7.87
N ILE A 110 -7.48 9.56 7.27
CA ILE A 110 -6.74 8.71 6.32
C ILE A 110 -6.35 9.53 5.10
N PHE A 111 -7.28 10.28 4.53
CA PHE A 111 -7.05 11.11 3.36
C PHE A 111 -6.04 12.23 3.64
N GLY A 112 -6.27 13.04 4.67
CA GLY A 112 -5.40 14.16 5.01
C GLY A 112 -4.01 13.72 5.45
N GLY A 113 -3.91 12.71 6.32
CA GLY A 113 -2.63 12.17 6.76
C GLY A 113 -1.88 11.46 5.63
N GLY A 114 -2.59 10.68 4.80
CA GLY A 114 -2.04 10.04 3.61
C GLY A 114 -1.50 11.06 2.61
N MET A 115 -2.26 12.13 2.33
CA MET A 115 -1.79 13.23 1.48
C MET A 115 -0.57 13.92 2.07
N ALA A 116 -0.59 14.27 3.36
CA ALA A 116 0.53 14.95 3.99
C ALA A 116 1.83 14.12 3.88
N ILE A 117 1.75 12.81 4.15
CA ILE A 117 2.90 11.91 4.02
C ILE A 117 3.34 11.83 2.56
N PHE A 118 2.41 11.61 1.63
CA PHE A 118 2.71 11.53 0.20
C PHE A 118 3.44 12.78 -0.31
N PHE A 119 2.98 13.97 0.06
CA PHE A 119 3.59 15.24 -0.37
C PHE A 119 4.98 15.48 0.23
N VAL A 120 5.22 14.99 1.44
CA VAL A 120 6.53 15.14 2.10
C VAL A 120 7.52 14.09 1.61
N SER A 121 7.08 12.85 1.33
CA SER A 121 7.98 11.74 1.01
C SER A 121 8.08 11.45 -0.49
N VAL A 122 6.97 11.20 -1.18
CA VAL A 122 6.95 10.66 -2.54
C VAL A 122 6.91 11.76 -3.60
N ALA A 123 6.07 12.78 -3.41
CA ALA A 123 5.86 13.84 -4.39
C ALA A 123 7.16 14.57 -4.81
N PRO A 124 8.13 14.83 -3.91
CA PRO A 124 9.41 15.43 -4.31
C PRO A 124 10.20 14.53 -5.26
N LEU A 125 10.21 13.21 -5.04
CA LEU A 125 10.90 12.25 -5.90
C LEU A 125 10.29 12.19 -7.29
N TRP A 126 8.96 12.18 -7.38
CA TRP A 126 8.26 12.29 -8.66
C TRP A 126 8.55 13.61 -9.37
N GLY A 127 8.62 14.72 -8.63
CA GLY A 127 9.02 16.01 -9.17
C GLY A 127 10.43 15.99 -9.75
N LEU A 128 11.40 15.40 -9.05
CA LEU A 128 12.77 15.24 -9.52
C LEU A 128 12.86 14.37 -10.78
N ASP A 129 12.14 13.25 -10.83
CA ASP A 129 12.07 12.38 -12.02
C ASP A 129 11.50 13.12 -13.24
N LYS A 130 10.41 13.88 -13.03
CA LYS A 130 9.82 14.73 -14.08
C LYS A 130 10.75 15.84 -14.54
N LEU A 131 11.45 16.52 -13.62
CA LEU A 131 12.44 17.53 -13.99
C LEU A 131 13.61 16.94 -14.77
N ALA A 132 14.15 15.79 -14.35
CA ALA A 132 15.23 15.11 -15.04
C ALA A 132 14.85 14.73 -16.48
N SER A 133 13.65 14.17 -16.67
CA SER A 133 13.14 13.84 -18.00
C SER A 133 12.89 15.06 -18.88
N LEU A 134 12.40 16.17 -18.32
CA LEU A 134 12.25 17.44 -19.05
C LEU A 134 13.60 18.04 -19.47
N MET A 135 14.67 17.83 -18.69
CA MET A 135 16.03 18.25 -19.02
C MET A 135 16.75 17.28 -20.00
N GLY A 136 16.06 16.24 -20.47
CA GLY A 136 16.64 15.23 -21.38
C GLY A 136 17.60 14.25 -20.70
N ILE A 137 17.61 14.20 -19.37
CA ILE A 137 18.45 13.27 -18.58
C ILE A 137 17.77 11.89 -18.57
N ASN A 138 17.96 11.13 -19.65
CA ASN A 138 17.42 9.78 -19.81
C ASN A 138 18.44 8.71 -19.39
N ASN A 139 18.88 8.74 -18.13
CA ASN A 139 19.85 7.77 -17.62
C ASN A 139 19.13 6.64 -16.85
N PRO A 140 19.24 5.36 -17.29
CA PRO A 140 18.57 4.24 -16.63
C PRO A 140 19.03 4.02 -15.18
N VAL A 141 20.26 4.39 -14.84
CA VAL A 141 20.78 4.31 -13.46
C VAL A 141 20.05 5.30 -12.55
N ILE A 142 19.81 6.52 -13.03
CA ILE A 142 19.05 7.54 -12.28
C ILE A 142 17.61 7.08 -12.07
N ALA A 143 16.96 6.58 -13.12
CA ALA A 143 15.60 6.04 -13.02
C ALA A 143 15.51 4.88 -12.01
N PHE A 144 16.50 3.98 -12.00
CA PHE A 144 16.57 2.89 -11.03
C PHE A 144 16.74 3.37 -9.57
N ILE A 145 17.63 4.35 -9.35
CA ILE A 145 17.84 4.94 -8.02
C ILE A 145 16.57 5.63 -7.54
N LEU A 146 15.95 6.47 -8.37
CA LEU A 146 14.72 7.19 -8.02
C LEU A 146 13.56 6.23 -7.73
N GLY A 147 13.38 5.20 -8.55
CA GLY A 147 12.35 4.17 -8.30
C GLY A 147 12.61 3.38 -7.02
N THR A 148 13.87 3.07 -6.69
CA THR A 148 14.22 2.42 -5.42
C THR A 148 13.89 3.32 -4.24
N LEU A 149 14.29 4.60 -4.30
CA LEU A 149 13.95 5.58 -3.27
C LEU A 149 12.45 5.74 -3.12
N GLU A 150 11.70 5.80 -4.22
CA GLU A 150 10.24 5.87 -4.18
C GLU A 150 9.64 4.70 -3.38
N THR A 151 10.06 3.46 -3.66
CA THR A 151 9.54 2.29 -2.92
C THR A 151 9.85 2.34 -1.42
N LEU A 152 11.02 2.86 -1.03
CA LEU A 152 11.38 3.05 0.38
C LEU A 152 10.54 4.16 1.02
N PHE A 153 10.26 5.23 0.28
CA PHE A 153 9.50 6.40 0.75
C PHE A 153 7.98 6.17 0.75
N MET A 154 7.52 5.05 0.20
CA MET A 154 6.15 4.54 0.35
C MET A 154 5.91 3.83 1.69
N VAL A 155 6.96 3.28 2.33
CA VAL A 155 6.83 2.55 3.62
C VAL A 155 6.14 3.37 4.72
N PRO A 156 6.43 4.68 4.91
CA PRO A 156 5.73 5.52 5.87
C PRO A 156 4.20 5.56 5.68
N LEU A 157 3.70 5.48 4.44
CA LEU A 157 2.25 5.43 4.18
C LEU A 157 1.63 4.15 4.75
N THR A 158 2.29 3.00 4.57
CA THR A 158 1.85 1.73 5.14
C THR A 158 1.89 1.75 6.67
N ILE A 159 2.96 2.32 7.27
CA ILE A 159 3.06 2.48 8.73
C ILE A 159 1.92 3.37 9.24
N PHE A 160 1.67 4.51 8.60
CA PHE A 160 0.57 5.40 8.96
C PHE A 160 -0.78 4.70 8.86
N GLY A 161 -1.06 4.03 7.73
CA GLY A 161 -2.28 3.26 7.55
C GLY A 161 -2.48 2.23 8.65
N TYR A 162 -1.43 1.48 8.98
CA TYR A 162 -1.48 0.47 10.05
C TYR A 162 -1.73 1.11 11.42
N ARG A 163 -1.10 2.25 11.73
CA ARG A 163 -1.35 2.96 13.00
C ARG A 163 -2.81 3.41 13.10
N VAL A 164 -3.36 4.01 12.05
CA VAL A 164 -4.78 4.43 12.04
C VAL A 164 -5.72 3.22 12.14
N PHE A 165 -5.37 2.11 11.50
CA PHE A 165 -6.07 0.84 11.58
C PHE A 165 -6.12 0.28 13.03
N THR A 166 -4.98 0.27 13.72
CA THR A 166 -4.88 -0.25 15.10
C THR A 166 -5.58 0.61 16.16
N LEU A 167 -5.81 1.91 15.91
CA LEU A 167 -6.53 2.79 16.86
C LEU A 167 -7.94 2.28 17.23
N ASN A 168 -8.55 1.41 16.42
CA ASN A 168 -9.86 0.78 16.72
C ASN A 168 -9.77 -0.70 17.13
N GLN A 169 -8.57 -1.30 17.21
CA GLN A 169 -8.38 -2.74 17.46
C GLN A 169 -8.04 -3.11 18.91
N SER A 170 -8.31 -2.23 19.87
CA SER A 170 -8.43 -2.62 21.29
C SER A 170 -9.50 -3.73 21.54
N ALA A 171 -10.22 -4.16 20.49
CA ALA A 171 -11.21 -5.23 20.50
C ALA A 171 -10.82 -6.52 19.73
N LEU A 172 -9.65 -6.62 19.08
CA LEU A 172 -9.23 -7.86 18.37
C LEU A 172 -8.29 -8.78 19.17
N ASN A 173 -7.98 -8.40 20.42
CA ASN A 173 -7.41 -9.30 21.43
C ASN A 173 -8.52 -9.92 22.30
N LYS A 174 -9.57 -10.46 21.67
CA LYS A 174 -10.51 -11.41 22.27
C LYS A 174 -10.70 -12.59 21.33
#